data_AF-A0A2E7BIF9-F1
#
_entry.id   AF-A0A2E7BIF9-F1
#
_cell.length_a   1.000
_cell.length_b   1.000
_cell.length_c   1.000
_cell.angle_alpha   90.00
_cell.angle_beta   90.00
_cell.angle_gamma   90.00
#
_symmetry.space_group_name_H-M   'P 1'
#
loop_
_entity.id
_entity.type
_entity.pdbx_description
1 polymer ?
#
loop_
_entity_poly.entity_id
_entity_poly.type
_entity_poly.pdbx_seq_one_letter_code
_entity_poly.pdbx_strand_id
1 'polypeptide(L)' 'MGAWIKVGSIGDVGVGRARCVRVGGRKVVIFNEDGRLHAYNDYCTHVGGPLSQGSYE' A
#
# COMPACT_ATOMS: atom_id res chain seq x y z
N MET A 1 3.94 -7.05 -20.05
CA MET A 1 3.68 -5.59 -20.13
C MET A 1 2.87 -5.20 -18.90
N GLY A 2 3.26 -4.17 -18.15
CA GLY A 2 2.48 -3.66 -17.02
C GLY A 2 1.44 -2.64 -17.47
N ALA A 3 0.36 -2.49 -16.70
CA ALA A 3 -0.64 -1.43 -16.89
C ALA A 3 -0.76 -0.60 -15.62
N TRP A 4 -0.93 0.71 -15.78
CA TRP A 4 -1.27 1.60 -14.68
C TRP A 4 -2.74 1.42 -14.31
N ILE A 5 -3.02 1.22 -13.02
CA ILE A 5 -4.38 1.01 -12.52
C ILE A 5 -4.66 2.11 -11.49
N LYS A 6 -5.76 2.84 -11.68
CA LYS A 6 -6.22 3.84 -10.71
C LYS A 6 -6.72 3.13 -9.45
N VAL A 7 -6.16 3.50 -8.31
CA VAL A 7 -6.48 2.88 -7.00
C VAL A 7 -7.06 3.86 -5.99
N GLY A 8 -7.08 5.16 -6.30
CA GLY A 8 -7.61 6.19 -5.42
C GLY A 8 -7.14 7.59 -5.77
N SER A 9 -7.32 8.51 -4.83
CA SER A 9 -6.82 9.89 -4.82
C SER A 9 -5.77 10.08 -3.71
N ILE A 10 -4.95 11.13 -3.80
CA ILE A 10 -3.86 11.38 -2.82
C ILE A 10 -4.35 11.53 -1.37
N GLY A 11 -5.57 12.04 -1.17
CA GLY A 11 -6.19 12.18 0.15
C GLY A 11 -6.77 10.90 0.73
N ASP A 12 -6.82 9.81 -0.03
CA ASP A 12 -7.40 8.55 0.44
C ASP A 12 -6.49 7.81 1.45
N VAL A 13 -5.20 8.17 1.47
CA VAL A 13 -4.22 7.66 2.42
C VAL A 13 -3.63 8.87 3.14
N GLY A 14 -4.09 9.13 4.36
CA GLY A 14 -3.55 10.23 5.16
C GLY A 14 -2.08 10.02 5.47
N VAL A 15 -1.34 11.11 5.71
CA VAL A 15 0.06 11.05 6.18
C VAL A 15 0.12 10.19 7.45
N GLY A 16 1.12 9.32 7.56
CA GLY A 16 1.22 8.40 8.71
C GLY A 16 0.34 7.15 8.56
N ARG A 17 -0.36 6.96 7.44
CA ARG A 17 -1.32 5.87 7.24
C ARG A 17 -0.94 4.94 6.11
N ALA A 18 -1.48 3.74 6.20
CA ALA A 18 -1.43 2.71 5.18
C ALA A 18 -2.85 2.34 4.71
N ARG A 19 -2.98 1.95 3.44
CA ARG A 19 -4.21 1.42 2.87
C ARG A 19 -3.92 0.20 2.01
N CYS A 20 -4.63 -0.90 2.25
CA CYS A 20 -4.59 -2.06 1.35
C CYS A 20 -5.60 -1.89 0.21
N VAL A 21 -5.15 -2.17 -1.02
CA VAL A 21 -5.96 -2.19 -2.24
C VAL A 21 -5.75 -3.49 -3.01
N ARG A 22 -6.76 -3.92 -3.77
CA ARG A 22 -6.67 -5.13 -4.60
C ARG A 22 -6.54 -4.75 -6.07
N VAL A 23 -5.46 -5.19 -6.71
CA VAL A 23 -5.09 -4.81 -8.08
C VAL A 23 -4.69 -6.07 -8.84
N GLY A 24 -5.43 -6.40 -9.91
CA GLY A 24 -5.11 -7.57 -10.74
C GLY A 24 -4.97 -8.88 -9.96
N GLY A 25 -5.82 -9.09 -8.93
CA GLY A 25 -5.77 -10.27 -8.07
C GLY A 25 -4.73 -10.23 -6.94
N ARG A 26 -3.83 -9.23 -6.90
CA ARG A 26 -2.81 -9.05 -5.86
C ARG A 26 -3.30 -8.06 -4.81
N LYS A 27 -2.87 -8.23 -3.56
CA LYS A 27 -3.02 -7.21 -2.52
C LYS A 27 -1.78 -6.31 -2.52
N VAL A 28 -2.01 -5.01 -2.56
CA VAL A 28 -0.98 -3.98 -2.58
C VAL A 28 -1.25 -3.05 -1.41
N VAL A 29 -0.23 -2.73 -0.65
CA VAL A 29 -0.31 -1.71 0.40
C VAL A 29 0.23 -0.39 -0.16
N ILE A 30 -0.48 0.70 0.12
CA ILE A 30 -0.07 2.07 -0.16
C ILE A 30 0.24 2.74 1.17
N PHE A 31 1.45 3.26 1.34
CA PHE A 31 1.88 4.05 2.51
C PHE A 31 2.03 5.52 2.14
N ASN A 32 1.72 6.42 3.07
CA ASN A 32 1.95 7.85 2.90
C ASN A 32 3.01 8.35 3.90
N GLU A 33 4.26 8.30 3.49
CA GLU A 33 5.42 8.80 4.24
C GLU A 33 5.60 10.30 3.96
N ASP A 34 5.20 11.15 4.91
CA ASP A 34 5.33 12.62 4.82
C ASP A 34 4.83 13.25 3.51
N GLY A 35 3.69 12.77 3.01
CA GLY A 35 3.08 13.24 1.77
C GLY A 35 3.53 12.48 0.52
N ARG A 36 4.51 11.58 0.64
CA ARG A 36 4.98 10.71 -0.44
C ARG A 36 4.27 9.36 -0.39
N LEU A 37 3.69 8.97 -1.52
CA LEU A 37 3.00 7.68 -1.64
C LEU A 37 3.95 6.58 -2.15
N HIS A 38 3.96 5.45 -1.44
CA HIS A 38 4.73 4.25 -1.77
C HIS A 38 3.81 3.05 -1.93
N ALA A 39 4.10 2.15 -2.86
CA ALA A 39 3.30 0.95 -3.10
C ALA A 39 4.15 -0.33 -3.06
N TYR A 40 3.71 -1.32 -2.28
CA TYR A 40 4.37 -2.63 -2.14
C TYR A 40 3.35 -3.77 -2.18
N ASN A 41 3.81 -5.01 -2.36
CA ASN A 41 2.92 -6.15 -2.09
C ASN A 41 2.51 -6.13 -0.61
N ASP A 42 1.23 -6.32 -0.32
CA ASP A 42 0.71 -6.44 1.04
C ASP A 42 1.01 -7.83 1.63
N TYR A 43 2.31 -8.13 1.73
CA TYR A 43 2.84 -9.39 2.19
C TYR A 43 4.25 -9.19 2.78
N CYS A 44 4.40 -9.45 4.07
CA CYS A 44 5.68 -9.44 4.76
C CYS A 44 6.51 -10.65 4.31
N THR A 45 7.71 -10.42 3.81
CA THR A 45 8.62 -11.49 3.37
C THR A 45 9.18 -12.33 4.52
N HIS A 46 9.13 -11.83 5.75
CA HIS A 46 9.62 -12.53 6.95
C HIS A 46 8.57 -13.50 7.50
N VAL A 47 7.39 -12.99 7.91
CA VAL A 47 6.35 -13.79 8.61
C VAL A 47 5.07 -14.01 7.79
N GLY A 48 4.97 -13.45 6.58
CA GLY A 48 3.82 -13.62 5.69
C GLY A 48 2.57 -12.81 6.04
N GLY A 49 2.63 -11.98 7.09
CA GLY A 49 1.53 -11.11 7.49
C GLY A 49 1.26 -9.95 6.51
N PRO A 50 0.06 -9.34 6.56
CA PRO A 50 -0.28 -8.16 5.78
C PRO A 50 0.49 -6.93 6.28
N LEU A 51 1.26 -6.29 5.39
CA LEU A 51 2.01 -5.08 5.72
C LEU A 51 1.09 -3.91 6.08
N SER A 52 -0.13 -3.87 5.54
CA SER A 52 -1.09 -2.82 5.85
C SER A 52 -1.60 -2.82 7.30
N GLN A 53 -1.33 -3.88 8.08
CA GLN A 53 -1.67 -3.96 9.50
C GLN A 53 -0.51 -3.61 10.42
N GLY A 54 0.69 -3.36 9.85
CA GLY A 54 1.84 -2.91 10.61
C GLY A 54 1.85 -1.39 10.83
N SER A 55 2.74 -0.95 11.70
CA SER A 55 3.21 0.43 11.77
C SER A 55 4.49 0.59 10.96
N TYR A 56 4.75 1.81 10.50
CA TYR A 56 6.07 2.25 10.06
C TYR A 56 6.46 3.42 10.96
N GLU A 57 7.69 3.40 11.45
CA GLU A 57 8.33 4.42 12.28
C GLU A 57 9.58 4.94 11.57
#